data_AF-A0A3D0QCP4-F1
#
_entry.id   AF-A0A3D0QCP4-F1
#
_cell.length_a   1.000
_cell.length_b   1.000
_cell.length_c   1.000
_cell.angle_alpha   90.00
_cell.angle_beta   90.00
_cell.angle_gamma   90.00
#
_symmetry.space_group_name_H-M   'P 1'
#
loop_
_entity.id
_entity.type
_entity.pdbx_description
1 polymer ?
#
loop_
_entity_poly.entity_id
_entity_poly.type
_entity_poly.pdbx_seq_one_letter_code
_entity_poly.pdbx_strand_id
1 'polypeptide(L)'
;MSSTDNYRGYRGAALETLKTYNAQVWSDVEIKTPDGTFTGIVLPRSETADPLHIVMKLRSGYNIGVASESVVAITVTGRKEANYKIPEKAFPYDPAKPRVKLFGTGGTIASRLDYRTGAVIPAFSPGELYGSVPELADICNLET
;
A
#
# COMPACT_ATOMS: atom_id res chain seq x y z
N MET A 1 -3.99 -18.05 -0.02
CA MET A 1 -2.68 -18.30 -0.66
C MET A 1 -1.90 -17.00 -0.59
N SER A 2 -1.08 -16.82 0.46
CA SER A 2 -0.22 -15.63 0.59
C SER A 2 1.16 -16.04 0.07
N SER A 3 1.37 -15.89 -1.23
CA SER A 3 2.74 -15.81 -1.74
C SER A 3 3.27 -14.43 -1.34
N THR A 4 4.35 -14.43 -0.58
CA THR A 4 5.22 -13.27 -0.37
C THR A 4 5.86 -12.93 -1.72
N ASP A 5 5.08 -12.34 -2.64
CA ASP A 5 5.58 -11.92 -3.93
C ASP A 5 6.39 -10.62 -3.74
N ASN A 6 7.68 -10.80 -3.49
CA ASN A 6 8.64 -9.72 -3.30
C ASN A 6 8.70 -8.75 -4.49
N TYR A 7 8.10 -9.09 -5.64
CA TYR A 7 8.05 -8.28 -6.86
C TYR A 7 6.61 -8.04 -7.35
N ARG A 8 5.66 -7.92 -6.42
CA ARG A 8 4.22 -7.79 -6.70
C ARG A 8 3.89 -6.87 -7.89
N GLY A 9 3.24 -7.46 -8.89
CA GLY A 9 2.73 -6.78 -10.08
C GLY A 9 3.75 -6.54 -11.20
N TYR A 10 5.03 -6.85 -10.98
CA TYR A 10 6.07 -6.77 -12.01
C TYR A 10 6.13 -8.01 -12.89
N ARG A 11 6.38 -7.81 -14.19
CA ARG A 11 6.52 -8.87 -15.21
C ARG A 11 7.60 -8.45 -16.21
N GLY A 12 8.09 -9.38 -17.01
CA GLY A 12 8.99 -9.09 -18.13
C GLY A 12 10.27 -8.35 -17.74
N ALA A 13 10.69 -7.38 -18.56
CA ALA A 13 11.98 -6.69 -18.43
C ALA A 13 12.15 -5.99 -17.07
N ALA A 14 11.09 -5.35 -16.56
CA ALA A 14 11.14 -4.69 -15.26
C ALA A 14 11.36 -5.67 -14.11
N LEU A 15 10.72 -6.85 -14.16
CA LEU A 15 10.92 -7.90 -13.16
C LEU A 15 12.36 -8.41 -13.16
N GLU A 16 12.91 -8.71 -14.33
CA GLU A 16 14.28 -9.23 -14.44
C GLU A 16 15.32 -8.19 -14.02
N THR A 17 15.07 -6.91 -14.31
CA THR A 17 15.92 -5.80 -13.82
C THR A 17 15.90 -5.74 -12.29
N LEU A 18 14.71 -5.76 -11.67
CA LEU A 18 14.60 -5.75 -10.22
C LEU A 18 15.25 -6.96 -9.55
N LYS A 19 15.11 -8.17 -10.13
CA LYS A 19 15.78 -9.37 -9.64
C LYS A 19 17.29 -9.29 -9.74
N THR A 20 17.82 -8.78 -10.86
CA THR A 20 19.27 -8.63 -11.10
C THR A 20 19.93 -7.83 -9.99
N TYR A 21 19.28 -6.77 -9.53
CA TYR A 21 19.77 -5.92 -8.45
C TYR A 21 19.21 -6.26 -7.06
N ASN A 22 18.46 -7.36 -6.93
CA ASN A 22 17.75 -7.76 -5.71
C ASN A 22 16.90 -6.62 -5.09
N ALA A 23 16.32 -5.78 -5.94
CA ALA A 23 15.54 -4.61 -5.57
C ALA A 23 14.06 -5.00 -5.45
N GLN A 24 13.65 -5.45 -4.27
CA GLN A 24 12.27 -5.90 -4.01
C GLN A 24 11.31 -4.71 -3.84
N VAL A 25 10.01 -4.95 -3.97
CA VAL A 25 8.99 -3.98 -3.58
C VAL A 25 9.19 -3.59 -2.10
N TRP A 26 9.00 -2.30 -1.81
CA TRP A 26 9.29 -1.65 -0.53
C TRP A 26 10.78 -1.50 -0.17
N SER A 27 11.68 -1.77 -1.11
CA SER A 27 13.10 -1.44 -0.93
C SER A 27 13.34 0.05 -1.13
N ASP A 28 14.13 0.64 -0.23
CA ASP A 28 14.72 1.96 -0.41
C ASP A 28 15.90 1.82 -1.38
N VAL A 29 15.81 2.47 -2.54
CA VAL A 29 16.76 2.32 -3.64
C VAL A 29 17.26 3.66 -4.15
N GLU A 30 18.48 3.64 -4.66
CA GLU A 30 19.03 4.64 -5.57
C GLU A 30 19.15 4.02 -6.96
N ILE A 31 18.40 4.56 -7.94
CA ILE A 31 18.42 4.11 -9.34
C ILE A 31 19.20 5.15 -10.15
N LYS A 32 20.24 4.70 -10.86
CA LYS A 32 21.02 5.52 -11.79
C LYS A 32 20.56 5.27 -13.22
N THR A 33 20.28 6.35 -13.95
CA THR A 33 19.98 6.36 -15.39
C THR A 33 20.87 7.38 -16.09
N PRO A 34 20.91 7.42 -17.43
CA PRO A 34 21.62 8.46 -18.18
C PRO A 34 21.13 9.89 -17.85
N ASP A 35 19.84 10.03 -17.52
CA ASP A 35 19.21 11.33 -17.25
C ASP A 35 19.39 11.82 -15.80
N GLY A 36 19.85 10.95 -14.90
CA GLY A 36 20.10 11.32 -13.51
C GLY A 36 20.03 10.16 -12.53
N THR A 37 20.06 10.51 -11.25
CA THR A 37 19.95 9.56 -10.13
C THR A 37 18.69 9.83 -9.34
N PHE A 38 17.89 8.79 -9.12
CA PHE A 38 16.61 8.87 -8.42
C PHE A 38 16.66 8.04 -7.14
N THR A 39 16.32 8.67 -6.01
CA THR A 39 16.31 8.01 -4.71
C THR A 39 14.89 7.93 -4.16
N GLY A 40 14.47 6.76 -3.71
CA GLY A 40 13.10 6.53 -3.28
C GLY A 40 12.80 5.10 -2.91
N ILE A 41 11.51 4.75 -2.88
CA ILE A 41 11.02 3.42 -2.51
C ILE A 41 10.39 2.76 -3.73
N VAL A 42 10.76 1.51 -4.04
CA VAL A 42 10.10 0.72 -5.09
C VAL A 42 8.66 0.42 -4.67
N LEU A 43 7.70 0.78 -5.52
CA LEU A 43 6.28 0.54 -5.29
C LEU A 43 5.80 -0.70 -6.04
N PRO A 44 4.72 -1.36 -5.60
CA PRO A 44 4.06 -2.38 -6.41
C PRO A 44 3.56 -1.77 -7.73
N ARG A 45 3.58 -2.56 -8.80
CA ARG A 45 3.11 -2.14 -10.13
C ARG A 45 1.70 -2.68 -10.42
N SER A 46 0.94 -1.97 -11.24
CA SER A 46 -0.36 -2.50 -11.72
C SER A 46 -0.14 -3.65 -12.70
N GLU A 47 -0.90 -4.74 -12.55
CA GLU A 47 -0.90 -5.89 -13.47
C GLU A 47 -1.52 -5.58 -14.84
N THR A 48 -2.17 -4.42 -15.00
CA THR A 48 -2.68 -3.96 -16.30
C THR A 48 -1.70 -3.07 -17.04
N ALA A 49 -0.65 -2.59 -16.37
CA ALA A 49 0.37 -1.73 -16.98
C ALA A 49 1.38 -2.54 -17.81
N ASP A 50 2.17 -1.84 -18.64
CA ASP A 50 3.25 -2.43 -19.41
C ASP A 50 4.34 -3.06 -18.50
N PRO A 51 5.11 -4.03 -19.00
CA PRO A 51 6.17 -4.70 -18.24
C PRO A 51 7.55 -4.00 -18.30
N LEU A 52 7.61 -2.74 -18.75
CA LEU A 52 8.87 -2.08 -19.12
C LEU A 52 9.37 -1.08 -18.08
N HIS A 53 8.57 -0.67 -17.09
CA HIS A 53 8.96 0.39 -16.14
C HIS A 53 8.96 -0.06 -14.67
N ILE A 54 9.90 0.47 -13.90
CA ILE A 54 9.99 0.39 -12.45
C ILE A 54 9.27 1.60 -11.84
N VAL A 55 8.21 1.37 -11.06
CA VAL A 55 7.54 2.44 -10.30
C VAL A 55 8.27 2.67 -8.99
N MET A 56 8.61 3.92 -8.70
CA MET A 56 9.17 4.30 -7.40
C MET A 56 8.58 5.60 -6.88
N LYS A 57 8.53 5.72 -5.55
CA LYS A 57 8.16 6.95 -4.86
C LYS A 57 9.40 7.69 -4.42
N LEU A 58 9.61 8.89 -4.96
CA LEU A 58 10.70 9.77 -4.59
C LEU A 58 10.54 10.25 -3.14
N ARG A 59 11.65 10.69 -2.53
CA ARG A 59 11.63 11.33 -1.20
C ARG A 59 10.75 12.58 -1.14
N SER A 60 10.55 13.26 -2.27
CA SER A 60 9.62 14.39 -2.41
C SER A 60 8.14 14.00 -2.31
N GLY A 61 7.81 12.70 -2.35
CA GLY A 61 6.45 12.19 -2.30
C GLY A 61 5.82 11.89 -3.67
N TYR A 62 6.46 12.29 -4.76
CA TYR A 62 6.00 12.00 -6.12
C TYR A 62 6.32 10.57 -6.55
N ASN A 63 5.39 9.95 -7.28
CA ASN A 63 5.60 8.66 -7.93
C ASN A 63 6.12 8.87 -9.35
N ILE A 64 7.16 8.15 -9.74
CA ILE A 64 7.72 8.16 -11.09
C ILE A 64 7.81 6.74 -11.64
N GLY A 65 7.85 6.63 -12.97
CA GLY A 65 8.20 5.40 -13.68
C GLY A 65 9.57 5.54 -14.30
N VAL A 66 10.48 4.61 -14.03
CA VAL A 66 11.81 4.53 -14.64
C VAL A 66 11.81 3.41 -15.67
N ALA A 67 12.15 3.71 -16.92
CA ALA A 67 12.26 2.68 -17.96
C ALA A 67 13.37 1.68 -17.60
N SER A 68 13.06 0.39 -17.64
CA SER A 68 13.99 -0.65 -17.15
C SER A 68 15.24 -0.74 -18.03
N GLU A 69 15.10 -0.44 -19.32
CA GLU A 69 16.21 -0.40 -20.27
C GLU A 69 17.20 0.75 -20.02
N SER A 70 16.76 1.83 -19.36
CA SER A 70 17.64 2.97 -19.04
C SER A 70 18.32 2.84 -17.67
N VAL A 71 18.04 1.76 -16.93
CA VAL A 71 18.67 1.50 -15.63
C VAL A 71 20.13 1.09 -15.83
N VAL A 72 21.04 1.95 -15.38
CA VAL A 72 22.48 1.68 -15.36
C VAL A 72 22.88 0.90 -14.11
N ALA A 73 22.31 1.25 -12.96
CA ALA A 73 22.56 0.57 -11.69
C ALA A 73 21.42 0.81 -10.70
N ILE A 74 21.19 -0.15 -9.80
CA ILE A 74 20.33 0.02 -8.63
C ILE A 74 21.12 -0.33 -7.37
N THR A 75 21.13 0.57 -6.40
CA THR A 75 21.70 0.32 -5.06
C THR A 75 20.57 0.23 -4.04
N VAL A 76 20.44 -0.92 -3.38
CA VAL A 76 19.47 -1.12 -2.28
C VAL A 76 20.10 -0.63 -0.97
N THR A 77 19.47 0.36 -0.34
CA THR A 77 19.93 0.99 0.92
C THR A 77 19.16 0.51 2.13
N GLY A 78 18.02 -0.15 1.93
CA GLY A 78 17.20 -0.72 2.97
C GLY A 78 15.93 -1.35 2.43
N ARG A 79 15.17 -2.00 3.30
CA ARG A 79 13.84 -2.51 2.99
C ARG A 79 12.98 -2.38 4.23
N LYS A 80 11.81 -1.78 4.08
CA LYS A 80 10.85 -1.68 5.19
C LYS A 80 9.45 -1.87 4.65
N GLU A 81 8.93 -3.08 4.77
CA GLU A 81 7.55 -3.36 4.38
C GLU A 81 6.57 -2.52 5.22
N ALA A 82 5.61 -1.89 4.56
CA ALA A 82 4.61 -1.05 5.22
C ALA A 82 3.51 -1.93 5.83
N ASN A 83 3.79 -2.53 6.98
CA ASN A 83 2.77 -3.24 7.78
C ASN A 83 2.10 -2.25 8.74
N TYR A 84 1.16 -1.44 8.23
CA TYR A 84 0.39 -0.52 9.06
C TYR A 84 -0.86 -1.22 9.56
N LYS A 85 -0.84 -1.71 10.81
CA LYS A 85 -2.05 -2.13 11.54
C LYS A 85 -2.43 -1.05 12.54
N ILE A 86 -3.67 -0.60 12.47
CA ILE A 86 -4.24 0.29 13.48
C ILE A 86 -4.53 -0.57 14.72
N PRO A 87 -4.24 -0.09 15.95
CA PRO A 87 -4.74 -0.73 17.15
C PRO A 87 -6.26 -0.71 17.11
N GLU A 88 -6.88 -1.89 17.02
CA GLU A 88 -8.33 -2.02 17.07
C GLU A 88 -8.82 -1.53 18.44
N LYS A 89 -9.66 -0.50 18.43
CA LYS A 89 -10.38 -0.08 19.62
C LYS A 89 -11.76 -0.71 19.57
N ALA A 90 -12.17 -1.34 20.67
CA ALA A 90 -13.51 -1.88 20.78
C ALA A 90 -14.53 -0.75 20.66
N PHE A 91 -15.59 -1.01 19.91
CA PHE A 91 -16.76 -0.14 19.89
C PHE A 91 -17.35 -0.09 21.30
N PRO A 92 -17.69 1.08 21.84
CA PRO A 92 -18.40 1.16 23.11
C PRO A 92 -19.75 0.45 23.00
N TYR A 93 -20.14 -0.25 24.07
CA TYR A 93 -21.37 -1.03 24.12
C TYR A 93 -22.33 -0.44 25.14
N ASP A 94 -23.60 -0.32 24.75
CA ASP A 94 -24.68 0.17 25.58
C ASP A 94 -25.92 -0.72 25.42
N PRO A 95 -26.37 -1.44 26.46
CA PRO A 95 -27.55 -2.30 26.41
C PRO A 95 -28.85 -1.58 25.97
N ALA A 96 -28.95 -0.27 26.15
CA ALA A 96 -30.12 0.52 25.74
C ALA A 96 -30.18 0.78 24.24
N LYS A 97 -29.08 0.58 23.50
CA LYS A 97 -28.97 0.86 22.07
C LYS A 97 -29.28 -0.37 21.21
N PRO A 98 -29.88 -0.19 20.01
CA PRO A 98 -30.14 -1.29 19.11
C PRO A 98 -28.84 -1.96 18.66
N ARG A 99 -28.92 -3.27 18.42
CA ARG A 99 -27.83 -4.05 17.80
C ARG A 99 -27.97 -3.97 16.29
N VAL A 100 -26.91 -3.54 15.62
CA VAL A 100 -26.89 -3.39 14.16
C VAL A 100 -25.73 -4.22 13.61
N LYS A 101 -26.01 -5.00 12.57
CA LYS A 101 -25.00 -5.79 11.86
C LYS A 101 -24.77 -5.23 10.46
N LEU A 102 -23.51 -4.93 10.15
CA LEU A 102 -23.08 -4.37 8.88
C LEU A 102 -22.48 -5.47 8.00
N PHE A 103 -23.21 -5.84 6.95
CA PHE A 103 -22.71 -6.77 5.96
C PHE A 103 -21.96 -6.03 4.85
N GLY A 104 -20.65 -6.27 4.74
CA GLY A 104 -19.84 -5.79 3.63
C GLY A 104 -20.11 -6.61 2.37
N THR A 105 -20.75 -6.02 1.37
CA THR A 105 -21.04 -6.66 0.06
C THR A 105 -20.21 -6.09 -1.08
N GLY A 106 -19.20 -5.28 -0.78
CA GLY A 106 -18.55 -4.36 -1.71
C GLY A 106 -18.96 -2.92 -1.40
N GLY A 107 -18.59 -1.96 -2.25
CA GLY A 107 -18.91 -0.54 -2.03
C GLY A 107 -18.26 0.01 -0.74
N THR A 108 -17.01 0.45 -0.84
CA THR A 108 -16.26 0.96 0.32
C THR A 108 -16.89 2.24 0.89
N ILE A 109 -17.41 2.18 2.12
CA ILE A 109 -18.01 3.33 2.83
C ILE A 109 -17.03 4.08 3.74
N ALA A 110 -15.90 3.45 4.07
CA ALA A 110 -14.82 4.05 4.85
C ALA A 110 -13.48 3.54 4.33
N SER A 111 -12.49 4.42 4.29
CA SER A 111 -11.13 4.06 3.86
C SER A 111 -10.12 4.98 4.52
N ARG A 112 -8.88 4.54 4.54
CA ARG A 112 -7.75 5.34 4.99
C ARG A 112 -6.70 5.46 3.90
N LEU A 113 -5.94 6.54 3.95
CA LEU A 113 -4.79 6.74 3.10
C LEU A 113 -3.51 6.35 3.86
N ASP A 114 -2.73 5.45 3.28
CA ASP A 114 -1.35 5.23 3.72
C ASP A 114 -0.46 6.23 2.99
N TYR A 115 -0.11 7.35 3.65
CA TYR A 115 0.75 8.38 3.06
C TYR A 115 2.14 7.90 2.67
N ARG A 116 2.63 6.81 3.27
CA ARG A 116 3.94 6.26 2.92
C ARG A 116 3.87 5.60 1.56
N THR A 117 2.87 4.75 1.34
CA THR A 117 2.72 3.98 0.09
C THR A 117 1.89 4.70 -0.97
N GLY A 118 1.07 5.67 -0.58
CA GLY A 118 0.05 6.30 -1.41
C GLY A 118 -1.21 5.44 -1.62
N ALA A 119 -1.29 4.27 -0.98
CA ALA A 119 -2.41 3.35 -1.16
C ALA A 119 -3.65 3.78 -0.35
N VAL A 120 -4.82 3.59 -0.95
CA VAL A 120 -6.11 3.68 -0.25
C VAL A 120 -6.49 2.29 0.23
N ILE A 121 -6.65 2.14 1.54
CA ILE A 121 -6.96 0.86 2.19
C ILE A 121 -8.40 0.94 2.69
N PRO A 122 -9.29 0.02 2.28
CA PRO A 122 -10.63 -0.05 2.83
C PRO A 122 -10.61 -0.30 4.35
N ALA A 123 -11.47 0.40 5.07
CA ALA A 123 -11.70 0.21 6.50
C ALA A 123 -13.00 -0.59 6.67
N PHE A 124 -12.92 -1.79 7.25
CA PHE A 124 -14.07 -2.70 7.37
C PHE A 124 -14.32 -3.21 8.77
N SER A 125 -13.38 -3.12 9.70
CA SER A 125 -13.65 -3.53 11.08
C SER A 125 -14.46 -2.47 11.82
N PRO A 126 -15.25 -2.83 12.86
CA PRO A 126 -15.99 -1.86 13.67
C PRO A 126 -15.05 -0.84 14.31
N GLY A 127 -13.85 -1.26 14.72
CA GLY A 127 -12.84 -0.38 15.28
C GLY A 127 -12.29 0.65 14.28
N GLU A 128 -12.08 0.24 13.02
CA GLU A 128 -11.67 1.17 11.96
C GLU A 128 -12.80 2.14 11.58
N LEU A 129 -14.05 1.68 11.58
CA LEU A 129 -15.23 2.52 11.39
C LEU A 129 -15.41 3.51 12.55
N TYR A 130 -15.23 3.09 13.80
CA TYR A 130 -15.27 3.98 14.97
C TYR A 130 -14.23 5.10 14.86
N GLY A 131 -13.02 4.78 14.42
CA GLY A 131 -11.96 5.77 14.22
C GLY A 131 -12.30 6.81 13.15
N SER A 132 -13.18 6.47 12.20
CA SER A 132 -13.59 7.36 11.10
C SER A 132 -14.90 8.11 11.38
N VAL A 133 -15.84 7.46 12.10
CA VAL A 133 -17.19 7.96 12.39
C VAL A 133 -17.56 7.57 13.85
N PRO A 134 -16.98 8.24 14.86
CA PRO A 134 -17.23 7.93 16.27
C PRO A 134 -18.70 8.11 16.67
N GLU A 135 -19.46 8.94 15.97
CA GLU A 135 -20.87 9.26 16.23
C GLU A 135 -21.79 8.04 16.13
N LEU A 136 -21.39 6.99 15.41
CA LEU A 136 -22.13 5.73 15.33
C LEU A 136 -22.27 5.06 16.71
N ALA A 137 -21.34 5.31 17.64
CA ALA A 137 -21.42 4.84 19.02
C ALA A 137 -22.60 5.43 19.79
N ASP A 138 -23.08 6.61 19.42
CA ASP A 138 -24.22 7.26 20.07
C ASP A 138 -25.56 6.68 19.57
N ILE A 139 -25.54 5.96 18.43
CA ILE A 139 -26.73 5.50 17.73
C ILE A 139 -26.99 4.01 17.95
N CYS A 140 -25.95 3.16 17.90
CA CYS A 140 -26.13 1.70 17.95
C CYS A 140 -24.89 0.92 18.45
N ASN A 141 -25.12 -0.34 18.81
CA ASN A 141 -24.06 -1.33 19.02
C ASN A 141 -23.75 -2.01 17.68
N LEU A 142 -22.60 -1.68 17.07
CA LEU A 142 -22.24 -2.13 15.73
C LEU A 142 -21.39 -3.41 15.74
N GLU A 143 -21.81 -4.40 14.94
CA GLU A 143 -21.04 -5.60 14.59
C GLU A 143 -20.87 -5.66 13.06
N THR A 144 -19.76 -6.21 12.59
CA THR A 144 -19.50 -6.50 11.16
C THR A 144 -19.44 -8.00 10.94
#